data_AF-A0A4R6FX54-F1
#
_entry.id   AF-A0A4R6FX54-F1
#
_cell.length_a   1.000
_cell.length_b   1.000
_cell.length_c   1.000
_cell.angle_alpha   90.00
_cell.angle_beta   90.00
_cell.angle_gamma   90.00
#
_symmetry.space_group_name_H-M   'P 1'
#
loop_
_entity.id
_entity.type
_entity.pdbx_description
1 polymer ?
#
loop_
_entity_poly.entity_id
_entity_poly.type
_entity_poly.pdbx_seq_one_letter_code
_entity_poly.pdbx_strand_id
1 'polypeptide(L)'
;MRRMAFLLMAGLILPVAASAQEKPGEPPRVIRSITLHGDESCPKPKDDDEIIVCSKEDESPYRIPEDLRRKKPDVPHQSWANRAQMVEEAGRHNTPNSCSPVGSDGQTGCTQQMLREWWAARREIEADNNAGR
;
A
#
# COMPACT_ATOMS: atom_id res chain seq x y z
N MET A 1 0.46 -5.49 48.54
CA MET A 1 0.75 -4.28 49.35
C MET A 1 2.27 -4.06 49.39
N ARG A 2 2.80 -3.05 48.69
CA ARG A 2 4.14 -2.48 48.95
C ARG A 2 4.22 -1.04 48.41
N ARG A 3 3.90 -0.13 49.33
CA ARG A 3 4.31 1.28 49.53
C ARG A 3 4.77 2.09 48.30
N MET A 4 3.94 3.07 47.94
CA MET A 4 4.32 4.31 47.24
C MET A 4 5.41 5.05 48.02
N ALA A 5 6.40 5.59 47.32
CA ALA A 5 7.20 6.71 47.78
C ALA A 5 7.32 7.72 46.61
N PHE A 6 6.51 8.77 46.70
CA PHE A 6 6.63 9.99 45.91
C PHE A 6 7.92 10.71 46.34
N LEU A 7 8.80 11.01 45.39
CA LEU A 7 9.86 12.01 45.58
C LEU A 7 9.66 13.11 44.54
N LEU A 8 9.08 14.21 45.02
CA LEU A 8 9.03 15.52 44.37
C LEU A 8 10.45 16.04 44.18
N MET A 9 10.90 16.18 42.94
CA MET A 9 12.11 16.91 42.58
C MET A 9 11.70 18.18 41.83
N ALA A 10 11.65 19.29 42.55
CA ALA A 10 11.49 20.63 42.01
C ALA A 10 12.88 21.27 41.85
N GLY A 11 13.20 21.87 40.69
CA GLY A 11 14.41 22.68 40.58
C GLY A 11 14.84 23.09 39.17
N LEU A 12 14.69 24.39 38.91
CA LEU A 12 15.37 25.26 37.93
C LEU A 12 15.03 25.15 36.44
N ILE A 13 14.27 26.16 35.96
CA ILE A 13 14.06 26.48 34.55
C ILE A 13 14.80 27.79 34.29
N LEU A 14 15.87 27.76 33.47
CA LEU A 14 16.51 28.95 32.92
C LEU A 14 15.73 29.40 31.66
N PRO A 15 15.50 30.71 31.46
CA PRO A 15 14.89 31.20 30.22
C PRO A 15 15.93 31.15 29.10
N VAL A 16 15.76 30.22 28.16
CA VAL A 16 16.53 30.20 26.92
C VAL A 16 16.02 31.33 26.03
N ALA A 17 16.93 32.18 25.56
CA ALA A 17 16.61 33.29 24.66
C ALA A 17 15.90 32.79 23.39
N ALA A 18 14.73 33.37 23.11
CA ALA A 18 13.98 33.12 21.90
C ALA A 18 14.78 33.63 20.69
N SER A 19 15.33 32.71 19.91
CA SER A 19 15.80 33.01 18.56
C SER A 19 14.57 33.31 17.70
N ALA A 20 14.62 34.40 16.93
CA ALA A 20 13.61 34.68 15.93
C ALA A 20 13.58 33.52 14.92
N GLN A 21 12.62 32.63 15.08
CA GLN A 21 12.29 31.65 14.06
C GLN A 21 11.73 32.48 12.90
N GLU A 22 12.47 32.55 11.78
CA GLU A 22 11.86 32.93 10.51
C GLU A 22 10.61 32.05 10.37
N LYS A 23 9.44 32.70 10.44
CA LYS A 23 8.19 32.00 10.20
C LYS A 23 8.32 31.37 8.82
N PRO A 24 8.09 30.05 8.68
CA PRO A 24 7.88 29.47 7.35
C PRO A 24 6.83 30.36 6.69
N GLY A 25 7.13 30.87 5.49
CA GLY A 25 6.18 31.71 4.74
C GLY A 25 4.80 31.04 4.78
N GLU A 26 3.78 31.81 5.15
CA GLU A 26 2.43 31.31 5.34
C GLU A 26 2.04 30.48 4.10
N PRO A 27 1.67 29.20 4.27
CA PRO A 27 1.33 28.37 3.12
C PRO A 27 0.18 29.01 2.36
N PRO A 28 0.19 28.95 1.02
CA PRO A 28 -0.83 29.57 0.19
C PRO A 28 -2.22 29.07 0.61
N ARG A 29 -3.19 29.99 0.64
CA ARG A 29 -4.54 29.69 1.13
C ARG A 29 -5.30 28.78 0.17
N VAL A 30 -4.92 28.78 -1.11
CA VAL A 30 -5.57 27.99 -2.18
C VAL A 30 -4.53 27.39 -3.12
N ILE A 31 -4.55 26.05 -3.27
CA ILE A 31 -3.75 25.32 -4.26
C ILE A 31 -4.70 24.70 -5.28
N ARG A 32 -4.49 25.00 -6.56
CA ARG A 32 -5.25 24.40 -7.66
C ARG A 32 -4.34 23.59 -8.57
N SER A 33 -4.60 22.29 -8.61
CA SER A 33 -3.94 21.37 -9.55
C SER A 33 -4.75 21.29 -10.83
N ILE A 34 -4.13 21.59 -11.97
CA ILE A 34 -4.78 21.55 -13.28
C ILE A 34 -4.00 20.61 -14.19
N THR A 35 -4.72 19.65 -14.78
CA THR A 35 -4.18 18.82 -15.85
C THR A 35 -4.41 19.52 -17.18
N LEU A 36 -3.34 19.81 -17.90
CA LEU A 36 -3.39 20.42 -19.23
C LEU A 36 -3.38 19.34 -20.29
N HIS A 37 -4.18 19.53 -21.35
CA HIS A 37 -4.22 18.63 -22.49
C HIS A 37 -3.66 19.32 -23.74
N GLY A 38 -2.82 18.62 -24.52
CA GLY A 38 -2.25 19.16 -25.76
C GLY A 38 -1.43 20.44 -25.56
N ASP A 39 -1.86 21.54 -26.20
CA ASP A 39 -1.17 22.84 -26.20
C ASP A 39 -1.83 23.88 -25.29
N GLU A 40 -2.68 23.45 -24.36
CA GLU A 40 -3.28 24.35 -23.37
C GLU A 40 -2.20 25.01 -22.49
N SER A 41 -2.33 26.32 -22.29
CA SER A 41 -1.44 27.09 -21.42
C SER A 41 -1.95 27.12 -19.99
N CYS A 42 -1.03 27.03 -19.02
CA CYS A 42 -1.37 27.14 -17.61
C CYS A 42 -1.98 28.52 -17.31
N PRO A 43 -3.19 28.59 -16.72
CA PRO A 43 -3.81 29.87 -16.38
C PRO A 43 -2.98 30.60 -15.32
N LYS A 44 -3.01 31.93 -15.35
CA LYS A 44 -2.37 32.75 -14.32
C LYS A 44 -3.21 32.74 -13.03
N PRO A 45 -2.57 32.78 -11.85
CA PRO A 45 -3.28 32.96 -10.59
C PRO A 45 -4.05 34.28 -10.61
N LYS A 46 -5.23 34.29 -10.00
CA LYS A 46 -6.08 35.48 -9.91
C LYS A 46 -5.64 36.40 -8.77
N ASP A 47 -5.12 35.82 -7.70
CA ASP A 47 -4.70 36.48 -6.47
C ASP A 47 -3.30 36.02 -6.05
N ASP A 48 -2.57 36.86 -5.30
CA ASP A 48 -1.20 36.56 -4.82
C ASP A 48 -1.15 35.39 -3.80
N ASP A 49 -2.30 35.03 -3.23
CA ASP A 49 -2.47 33.91 -2.28
C ASP A 49 -2.82 32.56 -2.98
N GLU A 50 -2.92 32.53 -4.32
CA GLU A 50 -3.29 31.36 -5.13
C GLU A 50 -2.07 30.76 -5.83
N ILE A 51 -1.80 29.47 -5.60
CA ILE A 51 -0.79 28.73 -6.38
C ILE A 51 -1.49 27.78 -7.35
N ILE A 52 -1.17 27.92 -8.63
CA ILE A 52 -1.62 27.02 -9.70
C ILE A 52 -0.48 26.07 -10.05
N VAL A 53 -0.72 24.76 -9.85
CA VAL A 53 0.21 23.70 -10.22
C VAL A 53 -0.33 23.01 -11.46
N CYS A 54 0.33 23.21 -12.60
CA CYS A 54 -0.07 22.60 -13.85
C CYS A 54 0.77 21.35 -14.14
N SER A 55 0.11 20.22 -14.37
CA SER A 55 0.72 19.01 -14.91
C SER A 55 0.31 18.87 -16.38
N LYS A 56 1.29 18.78 -17.27
CA LYS A 56 1.02 18.51 -18.70
C LYS A 56 0.87 17.00 -18.87
N GLU A 57 -0.33 16.57 -19.23
CA GLU A 57 -0.58 15.21 -19.71
C GLU A 57 -0.46 15.20 -21.24
N ASP A 58 -0.32 14.03 -21.83
CA ASP A 58 0.02 13.86 -23.26
C ASP A 58 -1.13 14.22 -24.21
N GLU A 59 -1.00 13.82 -25.48
CA GLU A 59 -1.80 14.27 -26.63
C GLU A 59 -3.33 14.18 -26.48
N SER A 60 -3.89 13.39 -25.57
CA SER A 60 -5.33 13.22 -25.45
C SER A 60 -5.80 12.80 -24.06
N PRO A 61 -6.88 13.39 -23.52
CA PRO A 61 -7.46 13.01 -22.22
C PRO A 61 -7.99 11.57 -22.17
N TYR A 62 -8.19 10.94 -23.33
CA TYR A 62 -8.68 9.57 -23.43
C TYR A 62 -7.56 8.55 -23.65
N ARG A 63 -6.31 9.01 -23.78
CA ARG A 63 -5.14 8.16 -24.02
C ARG A 63 -4.34 7.97 -22.73
N ILE A 64 -3.76 6.79 -22.58
CA ILE A 64 -2.85 6.51 -21.46
C ILE A 64 -1.55 7.31 -21.68
N PRO A 65 -1.09 8.08 -20.67
CA PRO A 65 0.16 8.84 -20.72
C PRO A 65 1.35 8.00 -21.14
N GLU A 66 2.26 8.57 -21.94
CA GLU A 66 3.43 7.87 -22.50
C GLU A 66 4.23 7.11 -21.43
N ASP A 67 4.43 7.75 -20.27
CA ASP A 67 5.17 7.20 -19.14
C ASP A 67 4.50 5.95 -18.53
N LEU A 68 3.17 5.88 -18.61
CA LEU A 68 2.36 4.76 -18.13
C LEU A 68 2.18 3.66 -19.17
N ARG A 69 2.49 3.91 -20.44
CA ARG A 69 2.44 2.89 -21.50
C ARG A 69 3.54 1.85 -21.33
N ARG A 70 4.68 2.22 -20.71
CA ARG A 70 5.79 1.30 -20.47
C ARG A 70 5.39 0.33 -19.38
N LYS A 71 5.26 -0.95 -19.74
CA LYS A 71 5.15 -2.01 -18.73
C LYS A 71 6.38 -1.96 -17.83
N LYS A 72 6.15 -1.82 -16.53
CA LYS A 72 7.21 -2.04 -15.52
C LYS A 72 7.82 -3.43 -15.75
N PRO A 73 9.11 -3.63 -15.43
CA PRO A 73 9.75 -4.95 -15.54
C PRO A 73 8.85 -6.01 -14.89
N ASP A 74 8.63 -7.08 -15.68
CA ASP A 74 7.60 -8.09 -15.50
C ASP A 74 7.71 -8.74 -14.11
N VAL A 75 6.72 -8.50 -13.26
CA VAL A 75 6.50 -9.37 -12.09
C VAL A 75 5.86 -10.63 -12.66
N PRO A 76 6.45 -11.83 -12.49
CA PRO A 76 6.03 -13.03 -13.21
C PRO A 76 4.51 -13.20 -13.16
N HIS A 77 3.86 -12.96 -14.29
CA HIS A 77 2.41 -12.96 -14.41
C HIS A 77 1.88 -14.38 -14.17
N GLN A 78 1.17 -14.58 -13.05
CA GLN A 78 0.43 -15.82 -12.81
C GLN A 78 -0.90 -15.80 -13.58
N SER A 79 -1.27 -16.95 -14.14
CA SER A 79 -2.58 -17.11 -14.80
C SER A 79 -3.71 -16.84 -13.81
N TRP A 80 -4.88 -16.40 -14.31
CA TRP A 80 -6.06 -16.22 -13.45
C TRP A 80 -6.43 -17.52 -12.72
N ALA A 81 -6.30 -18.66 -13.40
CA ALA A 81 -6.54 -19.97 -12.79
C ALA A 81 -5.64 -20.23 -11.57
N ASN A 82 -4.35 -19.90 -11.65
CA ASN A 82 -3.44 -20.03 -10.50
C ASN A 82 -3.81 -19.07 -9.37
N ARG A 83 -4.24 -17.85 -9.72
CA ARG A 83 -4.64 -16.83 -8.73
C ARG A 83 -5.96 -17.17 -8.03
N ALA A 84 -6.94 -17.71 -8.75
CA ALA A 84 -8.25 -18.06 -8.20
C ALA A 84 -8.11 -19.03 -7.02
N GLN A 85 -7.23 -20.03 -7.14
CA GLN A 85 -6.95 -20.99 -6.06
C GLN A 85 -6.50 -20.32 -4.76
N MET A 86 -5.66 -19.29 -4.85
CA MET A 86 -5.18 -18.54 -3.68
C MET A 86 -6.29 -17.70 -3.05
N VAL A 87 -7.15 -17.09 -3.87
CA VAL A 87 -8.29 -16.29 -3.39
C VAL A 87 -9.32 -17.18 -2.71
N GLU A 88 -9.61 -18.35 -3.27
CA GLU A 88 -10.50 -19.34 -2.66
C GLU A 88 -9.95 -19.83 -1.31
N GLU A 89 -8.67 -20.18 -1.23
CA GLU A 89 -8.08 -20.63 0.03
C GLU A 89 -8.10 -19.54 1.11
N ALA A 90 -7.84 -18.28 0.74
CA ALA A 90 -7.92 -17.15 1.68
C ALA A 90 -9.34 -16.95 2.24
N GLY A 91 -10.37 -17.19 1.43
CA GLY A 91 -11.78 -17.09 1.83
C GLY A 91 -12.30 -18.26 2.67
N ARG A 92 -11.55 -19.38 2.76
CA ARG A 92 -12.00 -20.58 3.48
C ARG A 92 -11.88 -20.48 5.00
N HIS A 93 -11.18 -19.47 5.53
CA HIS A 93 -11.07 -19.29 6.97
C HIS A 93 -12.45 -19.19 7.63
N ASN A 94 -12.67 -19.92 8.73
CA ASN A 94 -13.96 -19.99 9.45
C ASN A 94 -15.13 -20.60 8.67
N THR A 95 -14.87 -21.31 7.58
CA THR A 95 -15.89 -22.11 6.88
C THR A 95 -15.79 -23.59 7.27
N PRO A 96 -16.88 -24.38 7.17
CA PRO A 96 -16.82 -25.82 7.37
C PRO A 96 -15.77 -26.47 6.47
N ASN A 97 -15.07 -27.49 6.97
CA ASN A 97 -13.95 -28.15 6.29
C ASN A 97 -12.71 -27.27 6.04
N SER A 98 -12.55 -26.15 6.73
CA SER A 98 -11.26 -25.45 6.80
C SER A 98 -10.33 -26.10 7.83
N CYS A 99 -9.08 -25.65 7.97
CA CYS A 99 -8.20 -26.00 9.09
C CYS A 99 -7.82 -24.70 9.83
N SER A 100 -8.84 -24.09 10.43
CA SER A 100 -8.75 -22.89 11.25
C SER A 100 -9.01 -23.25 12.71
N PRO A 101 -8.23 -22.70 13.66
CA PRO A 101 -8.57 -22.76 15.08
C PRO A 101 -9.68 -21.78 15.48
N VAL A 102 -10.16 -20.96 14.53
CA VAL A 102 -11.18 -19.93 14.75
C VAL A 102 -12.54 -20.43 14.22
N GLY A 103 -13.60 -20.23 15.00
CA GLY A 103 -14.99 -20.59 14.65
C GLY A 103 -15.36 -22.05 14.94
N SER A 104 -16.67 -22.34 14.90
CA SER A 104 -17.17 -23.72 14.86
C SER A 104 -16.97 -24.30 13.46
N ASP A 105 -16.67 -25.60 13.38
CA ASP A 105 -16.51 -26.38 12.13
C ASP A 105 -15.25 -26.07 11.30
N GLY A 106 -14.42 -25.12 11.74
CA GLY A 106 -13.15 -24.76 11.12
C GLY A 106 -12.03 -25.79 11.32
N GLN A 107 -12.19 -26.76 12.21
CA GLN A 107 -11.17 -27.77 12.53
C GLN A 107 -11.31 -29.07 11.70
N THR A 108 -12.41 -29.23 10.97
CA THR A 108 -12.79 -30.51 10.34
C THR A 108 -12.03 -30.82 9.04
N GLY A 109 -11.28 -29.85 8.49
CA GLY A 109 -10.59 -29.95 7.20
C GLY A 109 -9.07 -30.11 7.25
N CYS A 110 -8.45 -30.29 8.42
CA CYS A 110 -7.00 -30.36 8.55
C CYS A 110 -6.36 -31.52 7.75
N THR A 111 -6.96 -32.70 7.77
CA THR A 111 -6.48 -33.83 6.94
C THR A 111 -6.57 -33.51 5.45
N GLN A 112 -7.65 -32.85 5.02
CA GLN A 112 -7.81 -32.47 3.61
C GLN A 112 -6.79 -31.42 3.19
N GLN A 113 -6.44 -30.49 4.08
CA GLN A 113 -5.36 -29.53 3.82
C GLN A 113 -4.01 -30.23 3.65
N MET A 114 -3.66 -31.13 4.57
CA MET A 114 -2.41 -31.89 4.48
C MET A 114 -2.30 -32.67 3.15
N LEU A 115 -3.41 -33.26 2.69
CA LEU A 115 -3.44 -33.95 1.38
C LEU A 115 -3.22 -32.99 0.22
N ARG A 116 -3.86 -31.81 0.21
CA ARG A 116 -3.66 -30.78 -0.82
C ARG A 116 -2.21 -30.31 -0.88
N GLU A 117 -1.61 -30.04 0.28
CA GLU A 117 -0.20 -29.64 0.39
C GLU A 117 0.75 -30.73 -0.12
N TRP A 118 0.48 -32.00 0.22
CA TRP A 118 1.27 -33.13 -0.27
C TRP A 118 1.23 -33.24 -1.81
N TRP A 119 0.04 -33.13 -2.42
CA TRP A 119 -0.08 -33.14 -3.88
C TRP A 119 0.55 -31.91 -4.54
N ALA A 120 0.47 -30.74 -3.91
CA ALA A 120 1.12 -29.53 -4.40
C ALA A 120 2.65 -29.69 -4.43
N ALA A 121 3.25 -30.14 -3.33
CA ALA A 121 4.68 -30.41 -3.24
C ALA A 121 5.15 -31.43 -4.28
N ARG A 122 4.35 -32.48 -4.55
CA ARG A 122 4.67 -33.45 -5.61
C ARG A 122 4.72 -32.82 -7.00
N ARG A 123 3.77 -31.93 -7.32
CA ARG A 123 3.75 -31.24 -8.62
C ARG A 123 4.93 -30.29 -8.76
N GLU A 124 5.33 -29.62 -7.69
CA GLU A 124 6.52 -28.76 -7.66
C GLU A 124 7.79 -29.58 -7.91
N ILE A 125 7.98 -30.70 -7.20
CA ILE A 125 9.11 -31.61 -7.42
C ILE A 125 9.15 -32.12 -8.87
N GLU A 126 8.00 -32.50 -9.43
CA GLU A 126 7.91 -32.94 -10.83
C GLU A 126 8.25 -31.82 -11.81
N ALA A 127 7.75 -30.60 -11.58
CA ALA A 127 8.07 -29.44 -12.39
C ALA A 127 9.56 -29.09 -12.35
N ASP A 128 10.19 -29.14 -11.17
CA ASP A 128 11.63 -28.89 -10.99
C ASP A 128 12.48 -29.93 -11.73
N ASN A 129 12.13 -31.21 -11.61
CA ASN A 129 12.79 -32.30 -12.34
C ASN A 129 12.67 -32.13 -13.86
N ASN A 130 11.53 -31.65 -14.34
CA ASN A 130 11.29 -31.40 -15.76
C ASN A 130 12.00 -30.13 -16.27
N ALA A 131 12.17 -29.10 -15.43
CA ALA A 131 12.86 -27.87 -15.78
C ALA A 131 14.39 -28.05 -15.91
N GLY A 132 14.95 -29.07 -15.23
CA GLY A 132 16.36 -29.44 -15.34
C GLY A 132 16.73 -30.37 -16.50
N ARG A 133 15.75 -30.79 -17.32
CA ARG A 133 15.92 -31.64 -18.49
C ARG A 133 15.82 -30.84 -19.78
#